data_AF-A0A1H8CIV7-F1
#
_entry.id   AF-A0A1H8CIV7-F1
#
_cell.length_a   1.000
_cell.length_b   1.000
_cell.length_c   1.000
_cell.angle_alpha   90.00
_cell.angle_beta   90.00
_cell.angle_gamma   90.00
#
_symmetry.space_group_name_H-M   'P 1'
#
loop_
_entity.id
_entity.type
_entity.pdbx_description
1 polymer ?
#
loop_
_entity_poly.entity_id
_entity_poly.type
_entity_poly.pdbx_seq_one_letter_code
_entity_poly.pdbx_strand_id
1 'polypeptide(L)'
;MSDFQTNLEKYADLAVKVGVNVQTGQTLVVNATIDAAPLVRLITKRAYEVCAKNVVVNWGDDVVNRTKFELAPDELFKEFPEWRAKEVTELAEQGAAFMSIVSSSPDLLKGINPERIANNQKAAGKALTTYRQYMMSDKVSWTVISAPSEGWAKMVFPNESAERAVEKLWDAIFAAIRVDTENPVEAWKQHDANLHEKVDYLNGKRYKKLHYTAPGTDLTIELPEKHLWVGAGSVNEQGHEFMANMPTEEVFTVPLKTGVNGFVSSTKPLSYGGNIIDRFQITFENGRITEVQAEEGEEILKQLVATDEGSHYLGEVALVPFNSPISQSNILFFNTLFDENASNHLAIGSAYAFCLEGGKKMSKEEQAEHGLNDSLTHVDFMIGSAEMDIDGIKEDGTSEPVFRNGDWAF
;
A
#
# COMPACT_ATOMS: atom_id res chain seq x y z
N MET A 1 -23.26 -5.02 24.49
CA MET A 1 -22.64 -4.80 23.15
C MET A 1 -21.77 -6.01 22.89
N SER A 2 -21.77 -6.61 21.69
CA SER A 2 -20.86 -7.72 21.38
C SER A 2 -19.41 -7.23 21.29
N ASP A 3 -18.44 -8.12 21.43
CA ASP A 3 -17.01 -7.78 21.25
C ASP A 3 -16.76 -7.24 19.84
N PHE A 4 -17.38 -7.84 18.83
CA PHE A 4 -17.36 -7.36 17.44
C PHE A 4 -17.84 -5.90 17.33
N GLN A 5 -19.02 -5.57 17.89
CA GLN A 5 -19.56 -4.21 17.80
C GLN A 5 -18.66 -3.20 18.53
N THR A 6 -18.07 -3.60 19.66
CA THR A 6 -17.13 -2.78 20.41
C THR A 6 -15.87 -2.50 19.59
N ASN A 7 -15.31 -3.52 18.94
CA ASN A 7 -14.15 -3.38 18.06
C ASN A 7 -14.46 -2.53 16.82
N LEU A 8 -15.64 -2.71 16.21
CA LEU A 8 -16.06 -1.90 15.07
C LEU A 8 -16.23 -0.42 15.43
N GLU A 9 -16.73 -0.12 16.63
CA GLU A 9 -16.81 1.26 17.15
C GLU A 9 -15.45 1.87 17.43
N LYS A 10 -14.52 1.10 18.01
CA LYS A 10 -13.13 1.50 18.21
C LYS A 10 -12.42 1.76 16.88
N TYR A 11 -12.64 0.90 15.88
CA TYR A 11 -12.08 1.05 14.55
C TYR A 11 -12.58 2.34 13.87
N ALA A 12 -13.87 2.62 13.93
CA ALA A 12 -14.42 3.87 13.39
C ALA A 12 -13.84 5.11 14.09
N ASP A 13 -13.65 5.04 15.42
CA ASP A 13 -13.04 6.14 16.18
C ASP A 13 -11.58 6.37 15.77
N LEU A 14 -10.83 5.29 15.64
CA LEU A 14 -9.44 5.29 15.21
C LEU A 14 -9.29 5.85 13.79
N ALA A 15 -10.12 5.38 12.84
CA ALA A 15 -10.09 5.85 11.46
C ALA A 15 -10.36 7.37 11.35
N VAL A 16 -11.25 7.91 12.18
CA VAL A 16 -11.58 9.35 12.18
C VAL A 16 -10.53 10.20 12.88
N LYS A 17 -10.00 9.75 14.03
CA LYS A 17 -9.11 10.54 14.88
C LYS A 17 -7.63 10.40 14.57
N VAL A 18 -7.22 9.25 14.05
CA VAL A 18 -5.81 8.94 13.76
C VAL A 18 -5.60 8.75 12.26
N GLY A 19 -6.49 8.01 11.61
CA GLY A 19 -6.46 7.81 10.15
C GLY A 19 -6.47 9.14 9.42
N VAL A 20 -7.66 9.69 9.18
CA VAL A 20 -7.77 10.97 8.47
C VAL A 20 -7.55 12.18 9.38
N ASN A 21 -7.63 11.98 10.70
CA ASN A 21 -7.56 13.02 11.72
C ASN A 21 -8.48 14.22 11.38
N VAL A 22 -9.80 13.98 11.38
CA VAL A 22 -10.79 14.99 10.97
C VAL A 22 -10.73 16.20 11.90
N GLN A 23 -10.58 17.39 11.31
CA GLN A 23 -10.56 18.66 12.02
C GLN A 23 -11.96 19.27 12.17
N THR A 24 -12.13 20.13 13.18
CA THR A 24 -13.38 20.88 13.37
C THR A 24 -13.71 21.72 12.14
N GLY A 25 -14.93 21.59 11.62
CA GLY A 25 -15.39 22.31 10.43
C GLY A 25 -14.92 21.72 9.10
N GLN A 26 -14.16 20.62 9.11
CA GLN A 26 -13.68 19.95 7.90
C GLN A 26 -14.78 19.08 7.27
N THR A 27 -14.74 18.95 5.94
CA THR A 27 -15.55 17.95 5.22
C THR A 27 -14.79 16.64 5.18
N LEU A 28 -15.45 15.52 5.50
CA LEU A 28 -14.93 14.17 5.26
C LEU A 28 -15.62 13.55 4.03
N VAL A 29 -14.85 13.03 3.10
CA VAL A 29 -15.34 12.24 1.96
C VAL A 29 -15.00 10.78 2.20
N VAL A 30 -16.01 9.90 2.21
CA VAL A 30 -15.84 8.45 2.41
C VAL A 30 -16.20 7.72 1.13
N ASN A 31 -15.25 7.00 0.54
CA ASN A 31 -15.48 6.10 -0.59
C ASN A 31 -15.55 4.66 -0.05
N ALA A 32 -16.65 3.96 -0.30
CA ALA A 32 -16.83 2.60 0.22
C ALA A 32 -17.79 1.78 -0.65
N THR A 33 -17.66 0.46 -0.65
CA THR A 33 -18.73 -0.41 -1.17
C THR A 33 -19.85 -0.56 -0.14
N ILE A 34 -21.02 -1.01 -0.59
CA ILE A 34 -22.18 -1.18 0.28
C ILE A 34 -21.98 -2.24 1.38
N ASP A 35 -21.05 -3.19 1.19
CA ASP A 35 -20.68 -4.19 2.19
C ASP A 35 -20.11 -3.54 3.47
N ALA A 36 -19.43 -2.40 3.33
CA ALA A 36 -18.86 -1.65 4.44
C ALA A 36 -19.88 -0.73 5.15
N ALA A 37 -21.17 -0.78 4.79
CA ALA A 37 -22.17 0.16 5.31
C ALA A 37 -22.25 0.25 6.84
N PRO A 38 -22.16 -0.86 7.62
CA PRO A 38 -22.12 -0.77 9.08
C PRO A 38 -20.97 0.09 9.61
N LEU A 39 -19.76 -0.08 9.05
CA LEU A 39 -18.58 0.69 9.45
C LEU A 39 -18.71 2.17 9.06
N VAL A 40 -19.15 2.47 7.83
CA VAL A 40 -19.33 3.85 7.35
C VAL A 40 -20.31 4.64 8.21
N ARG A 41 -21.39 4.01 8.67
CA ARG A 41 -22.36 4.66 9.57
C ARG A 41 -21.71 5.06 10.91
N LEU A 42 -20.83 4.21 11.44
CA LEU A 42 -20.07 4.52 12.65
C LEU A 42 -19.05 5.64 12.39
N ILE A 43 -18.30 5.58 11.28
CA ILE A 43 -17.36 6.64 10.87
C ILE A 43 -18.07 7.98 10.74
N THR A 44 -19.23 8.01 10.08
CA THR A 44 -20.03 9.23 9.92
C THR A 44 -20.44 9.79 11.28
N LYS A 45 -20.90 8.92 12.20
CA LYS A 45 -21.23 9.33 13.57
C LYS A 45 -20.00 9.92 14.27
N ARG A 46 -18.85 9.24 14.25
CA ARG A 46 -17.60 9.71 14.89
C ARG A 46 -17.09 11.02 14.30
N ALA A 47 -17.17 11.19 12.98
CA ALA A 47 -16.78 12.41 12.28
C ALA A 47 -17.61 13.62 12.77
N TYR A 48 -18.93 13.48 12.90
CA TYR A 48 -19.77 14.55 13.45
C TYR A 48 -19.54 14.79 14.95
N GLU A 49 -19.22 13.75 15.74
CA GLU A 49 -18.84 13.90 17.15
C GLU A 49 -17.56 14.72 17.33
N VAL A 50 -16.61 14.68 16.36
CA VAL A 50 -15.42 15.55 16.33
C VAL A 50 -15.65 16.86 15.54
N CYS A 51 -16.92 17.24 15.35
CA CYS A 51 -17.35 18.50 14.74
C CYS A 51 -16.99 18.65 13.25
N ALA A 52 -16.97 17.56 12.47
CA ALA A 52 -16.95 17.66 11.01
C ALA A 52 -18.13 18.52 10.52
N LYS A 53 -17.89 19.36 9.51
CA LYS A 53 -18.92 20.21 8.90
C LYS A 53 -19.89 19.40 8.04
N ASN A 54 -19.36 18.43 7.30
CA ASN A 54 -20.11 17.61 6.37
C ASN A 54 -19.42 16.25 6.21
N VAL A 55 -20.22 15.21 5.96
CA VAL A 55 -19.72 13.89 5.56
C VAL A 55 -20.37 13.51 4.24
N VAL A 56 -19.57 13.43 3.18
CA VAL A 56 -19.99 12.97 1.85
C VAL A 56 -19.66 11.49 1.74
N VAL A 57 -20.63 10.66 1.34
CA VAL A 57 -20.42 9.22 1.19
C VAL A 57 -20.67 8.80 -0.24
N ASN A 58 -19.62 8.27 -0.87
CA ASN A 58 -19.63 7.74 -2.22
C ASN A 58 -19.73 6.22 -2.17
N TRP A 59 -20.92 5.70 -2.50
CA TRP A 59 -21.18 4.26 -2.52
C TRP A 59 -20.82 3.62 -3.86
N GLY A 60 -20.07 2.54 -3.78
CA GLY A 60 -19.92 1.54 -4.84
C GLY A 60 -20.71 0.27 -4.52
N ASP A 61 -20.92 -0.55 -5.53
CA ASP A 61 -21.49 -1.88 -5.41
C ASP A 61 -20.79 -2.79 -6.43
N ASP A 62 -20.21 -3.88 -5.93
CA ASP A 62 -19.41 -4.81 -6.73
C ASP A 62 -20.25 -5.49 -7.82
N VAL A 63 -21.50 -5.86 -7.52
CA VAL A 63 -22.41 -6.51 -8.46
C VAL A 63 -22.81 -5.55 -9.58
N VAL A 64 -23.13 -4.29 -9.24
CA VAL A 64 -23.45 -3.25 -10.23
C VAL A 64 -22.23 -2.96 -11.10
N ASN A 65 -21.05 -2.80 -10.49
CA ASN A 65 -19.82 -2.54 -11.22
C ASN A 65 -19.46 -3.69 -12.16
N ARG A 66 -19.54 -4.94 -11.68
CA ARG A 66 -19.34 -6.14 -12.50
C ARG A 66 -20.31 -6.18 -13.68
N THR A 67 -21.60 -5.94 -13.43
CA THR A 67 -22.63 -5.90 -14.48
C THR A 67 -22.32 -4.85 -15.55
N LYS A 68 -21.83 -3.66 -15.15
CA LYS A 68 -21.35 -2.64 -16.09
C LYS A 68 -20.24 -3.21 -16.97
N PHE A 69 -19.22 -3.84 -16.37
CA PHE A 69 -18.10 -4.43 -17.10
C PHE A 69 -18.50 -5.58 -18.05
N GLU A 70 -19.57 -6.30 -17.76
CA GLU A 70 -20.09 -7.37 -18.62
C GLU A 70 -20.94 -6.82 -19.77
N LEU A 71 -21.85 -5.88 -19.50
CA LEU A 71 -22.95 -5.54 -20.41
C LEU A 71 -22.84 -4.18 -21.09
N ALA A 72 -22.05 -3.24 -20.56
CA ALA A 72 -21.96 -1.91 -21.14
C ALA A 72 -21.29 -1.91 -22.53
N PRO A 73 -21.58 -0.91 -23.39
CA PRO A 73 -20.86 -0.73 -24.65
C PRO A 73 -19.40 -0.35 -24.39
N ASP A 74 -18.48 -0.80 -25.27
CA ASP A 74 -17.03 -0.62 -25.07
C ASP A 74 -16.61 0.86 -25.00
N GLU A 75 -17.30 1.75 -25.73
CA GLU A 75 -17.02 3.19 -25.71
C GLU A 75 -17.19 3.82 -24.33
N LEU A 76 -18.08 3.29 -23.48
CA LEU A 76 -18.28 3.80 -22.12
C LEU A 76 -17.00 3.73 -21.28
N PHE A 77 -16.14 2.74 -21.50
CA PHE A 77 -14.90 2.59 -20.74
C PHE A 77 -13.82 3.57 -21.18
N LYS A 78 -14.01 4.33 -22.27
CA LYS A 78 -13.09 5.39 -22.69
C LYS A 78 -13.46 6.75 -22.13
N GLU A 79 -14.58 6.83 -21.40
CA GLU A 79 -15.13 8.06 -20.84
C GLU A 79 -15.13 8.01 -19.31
N PHE A 80 -14.87 9.14 -18.67
CA PHE A 80 -15.05 9.31 -17.24
C PHE A 80 -15.97 10.51 -17.00
N PRO A 81 -17.01 10.40 -16.13
CA PRO A 81 -17.93 11.51 -15.90
C PRO A 81 -17.21 12.74 -15.34
N GLU A 82 -17.15 13.84 -16.10
CA GLU A 82 -16.41 15.05 -15.72
C GLU A 82 -16.86 15.63 -14.37
N TRP A 83 -18.17 15.56 -14.09
CA TRP A 83 -18.73 16.06 -12.83
C TRP A 83 -18.21 15.30 -11.60
N ARG A 84 -17.90 14.00 -11.71
CA ARG A 84 -17.29 13.23 -10.61
C ARG A 84 -15.85 13.66 -10.37
N ALA A 85 -15.08 13.88 -11.44
CA ALA A 85 -13.71 14.34 -11.32
C ALA A 85 -13.65 15.75 -10.72
N LYS A 86 -14.57 16.62 -11.15
CA LYS A 86 -14.71 17.98 -10.64
C LYS A 86 -15.08 17.99 -9.16
N GLU A 87 -16.05 17.17 -8.74
CA GLU A 87 -16.48 17.06 -7.34
C GLU A 87 -15.30 16.75 -6.40
N VAL A 88 -14.56 15.66 -6.66
CA VAL A 88 -13.45 15.27 -5.77
C VAL A 88 -12.30 16.27 -5.79
N THR A 89 -12.06 16.91 -6.93
CA THR A 89 -11.01 17.94 -7.05
C THR A 89 -11.39 19.20 -6.27
N GLU A 90 -12.61 19.71 -6.43
CA GLU A 90 -13.09 20.89 -5.69
C GLU A 90 -13.14 20.65 -4.18
N LEU A 91 -13.54 19.44 -3.75
CA LEU A 91 -13.52 19.07 -2.33
C LEU A 91 -12.09 19.06 -1.77
N ALA A 92 -11.12 18.54 -2.52
CA ALA A 92 -9.72 18.55 -2.12
C ALA A 92 -9.13 19.98 -2.09
N GLU A 93 -9.46 20.83 -3.06
CA GLU A 93 -9.09 22.26 -3.05
C GLU A 93 -9.65 23.00 -1.84
N GLN A 94 -10.83 22.59 -1.37
CA GLN A 94 -11.47 23.14 -0.16
C GLN A 94 -10.94 22.51 1.15
N GLY A 95 -9.94 21.62 1.08
CA GLY A 95 -9.31 21.01 2.25
C GLY A 95 -10.11 19.87 2.88
N ALA A 96 -11.00 19.21 2.13
CA ALA A 96 -11.67 18.01 2.61
C ALA A 96 -10.66 16.89 2.91
N ALA A 97 -10.97 16.06 3.90
CA ALA A 97 -10.24 14.81 4.16
C ALA A 97 -10.89 13.65 3.38
N PHE A 98 -10.09 12.66 2.98
CA PHE A 98 -10.56 11.55 2.15
C PHE A 98 -10.29 10.19 2.79
N MET A 99 -11.32 9.39 2.97
CA MET A 99 -11.21 8.02 3.47
C MET A 99 -11.68 7.04 2.39
N SER A 100 -10.86 6.04 2.08
CA SER A 100 -11.20 4.95 1.17
C SER A 100 -11.28 3.65 1.95
N ILE A 101 -12.43 2.98 1.92
CA ILE A 101 -12.66 1.68 2.57
C ILE A 101 -12.61 0.59 1.50
N VAL A 102 -11.47 -0.07 1.40
CA VAL A 102 -11.25 -1.19 0.49
C VAL A 102 -12.01 -2.41 1.00
N SER A 103 -12.73 -3.07 0.09
CA SER A 103 -13.67 -4.14 0.44
C SER A 103 -13.98 -5.09 -0.71
N SER A 104 -13.90 -4.59 -1.95
CA SER A 104 -14.21 -5.37 -3.14
C SER A 104 -13.43 -6.68 -3.24
N SER A 105 -14.05 -7.69 -3.85
CA SER A 105 -13.38 -8.96 -4.09
C SER A 105 -12.14 -8.77 -5.00
N PRO A 106 -10.97 -9.31 -4.66
CA PRO A 106 -9.78 -9.21 -5.51
C PRO A 106 -9.99 -9.80 -6.92
N ASP A 107 -10.86 -10.80 -7.05
CA ASP A 107 -11.21 -11.43 -8.31
C ASP A 107 -12.49 -10.86 -8.98
N LEU A 108 -12.99 -9.71 -8.51
CA LEU A 108 -14.26 -9.13 -8.98
C LEU A 108 -14.36 -9.07 -10.51
N LEU A 109 -13.27 -8.70 -11.20
CA LEU A 109 -13.23 -8.52 -12.66
C LEU A 109 -12.69 -9.74 -13.41
N LYS A 110 -12.57 -10.91 -12.76
CA LYS A 110 -12.12 -12.16 -13.41
C LYS A 110 -13.02 -12.53 -14.59
N GLY A 111 -12.43 -12.73 -15.76
CA GLY A 111 -13.16 -13.05 -17.00
C GLY A 111 -13.79 -11.87 -17.74
N ILE A 112 -13.62 -10.63 -17.25
CA ILE A 112 -13.94 -9.43 -18.04
C ILE A 112 -12.91 -9.23 -19.15
N ASN A 113 -13.34 -8.69 -20.29
CA ASN A 113 -12.44 -8.27 -21.36
C ASN A 113 -11.37 -7.30 -20.81
N PRO A 114 -10.06 -7.65 -20.87
CA PRO A 114 -8.98 -6.80 -20.37
C PRO A 114 -8.94 -5.39 -20.97
N GLU A 115 -9.35 -5.22 -22.23
CA GLU A 115 -9.39 -3.90 -22.86
C GLU A 115 -10.39 -2.95 -22.18
N ARG A 116 -11.50 -3.49 -21.65
CA ARG A 116 -12.49 -2.68 -20.89
C ARG A 116 -11.87 -2.17 -19.60
N ILE A 117 -11.13 -3.03 -18.90
CA ILE A 117 -10.44 -2.70 -17.65
C ILE A 117 -9.39 -1.62 -17.90
N ALA A 118 -8.52 -1.84 -18.89
CA ALA A 118 -7.45 -0.92 -19.25
C ALA A 118 -7.99 0.45 -19.70
N ASN A 119 -9.02 0.47 -20.56
CA ASN A 119 -9.65 1.71 -21.00
C ASN A 119 -10.26 2.48 -19.83
N ASN A 120 -10.98 1.80 -18.93
CA ASN A 120 -11.60 2.43 -17.76
C ASN A 120 -10.55 3.03 -16.82
N GLN A 121 -9.46 2.31 -16.56
CA GLN A 121 -8.33 2.81 -15.76
C GLN A 121 -7.67 4.03 -16.41
N LYS A 122 -7.46 4.01 -17.73
CA LYS A 122 -6.87 5.12 -18.48
C LYS A 122 -7.78 6.37 -18.47
N ALA A 123 -9.07 6.19 -18.69
CA ALA A 123 -10.04 7.28 -18.66
C ALA A 123 -10.13 7.93 -17.27
N ALA A 124 -10.23 7.11 -16.22
CA ALA A 124 -10.22 7.58 -14.83
C ALA A 124 -8.90 8.24 -14.45
N GLY A 125 -7.76 7.66 -14.83
CA GLY A 125 -6.43 8.20 -14.57
C GLY A 125 -6.25 9.59 -15.14
N LYS A 126 -6.66 9.80 -16.40
CA LYS A 126 -6.63 11.12 -17.04
C LYS A 126 -7.54 12.12 -16.31
N ALA A 127 -8.79 11.74 -16.04
CA ALA A 127 -9.78 12.63 -15.44
C ALA A 127 -9.45 13.02 -13.99
N LEU A 128 -8.84 12.11 -13.22
CA LEU A 128 -8.53 12.30 -11.79
C LEU A 128 -7.08 12.74 -11.54
N THR A 129 -6.34 13.16 -12.57
CA THR A 129 -4.91 13.50 -12.47
C THR A 129 -4.64 14.51 -11.33
N THR A 130 -5.37 15.63 -11.30
CA THR A 130 -5.20 16.69 -10.30
C THR A 130 -5.53 16.21 -8.89
N TYR A 131 -6.66 15.49 -8.73
CA TYR A 131 -7.03 14.90 -7.44
C TYR A 131 -5.95 13.94 -6.92
N ARG A 132 -5.42 13.05 -7.78
CA ARG A 132 -4.34 12.13 -7.41
C ARG A 132 -3.07 12.87 -7.01
N GLN A 133 -2.72 13.94 -7.71
CA GLN A 133 -1.57 14.78 -7.35
C GLN A 133 -1.74 15.39 -5.95
N TYR A 134 -2.94 15.86 -5.59
CA TYR A 134 -3.21 16.38 -4.24
C TYR A 134 -3.07 15.33 -3.16
N MET A 135 -3.52 14.10 -3.41
CA MET A 135 -3.34 12.99 -2.47
C MET A 135 -1.85 12.63 -2.32
N MET A 136 -1.14 12.40 -3.42
CA MET A 136 0.28 11.98 -3.43
C MET A 136 1.26 13.05 -2.91
N SER A 137 0.84 14.32 -2.87
CA SER A 137 1.64 15.42 -2.31
C SER A 137 1.32 15.73 -0.86
N ASP A 138 0.36 15.01 -0.26
CA ASP A 138 -0.19 15.28 1.06
C ASP A 138 -0.81 16.68 1.16
N LYS A 139 -1.44 17.15 0.08
CA LYS A 139 -2.19 18.42 0.12
C LYS A 139 -3.31 18.37 1.16
N VAL A 140 -3.96 17.22 1.26
CA VAL A 140 -5.08 16.94 2.16
C VAL A 140 -4.79 15.68 2.95
N SER A 141 -5.41 15.52 4.12
CA SER A 141 -5.36 14.24 4.85
C SER A 141 -6.12 13.18 4.08
N TRP A 142 -5.55 11.98 4.02
CA TRP A 142 -6.19 10.84 3.40
C TRP A 142 -5.87 9.53 4.08
N THR A 143 -6.79 8.57 4.03
CA THR A 143 -6.55 7.25 4.61
C THR A 143 -7.19 6.16 3.79
N VAL A 144 -6.47 5.06 3.60
CA VAL A 144 -6.98 3.78 3.12
C VAL A 144 -7.13 2.85 4.32
N ILE A 145 -8.36 2.38 4.52
CA ILE A 145 -8.71 1.36 5.52
C ILE A 145 -9.43 0.21 4.80
N SER A 146 -9.76 -0.86 5.52
CA SER A 146 -10.47 -2.00 4.90
C SER A 146 -11.66 -2.53 5.72
N ALA A 147 -12.61 -3.11 5.00
CA ALA A 147 -13.72 -3.88 5.55
C ALA A 147 -13.98 -5.10 4.65
N PRO A 148 -14.17 -6.30 5.19
CA PRO A 148 -14.35 -7.51 4.40
C PRO A 148 -15.70 -7.49 3.65
N SER A 149 -15.66 -7.74 2.35
CA SER A 149 -16.82 -8.28 1.62
C SER A 149 -16.84 -9.81 1.74
N GLU A 150 -17.99 -10.42 1.45
CA GLU A 150 -18.10 -11.88 1.38
C GLU A 150 -17.14 -12.47 0.34
N GLY A 151 -17.05 -11.86 -0.85
CA GLY A 151 -16.17 -12.32 -1.93
C GLY A 151 -14.70 -12.30 -1.54
N TRP A 152 -14.24 -11.19 -0.96
CA TRP A 152 -12.87 -11.07 -0.47
C TRP A 152 -12.59 -12.09 0.64
N ALA A 153 -13.48 -12.21 1.63
CA ALA A 153 -13.33 -13.16 2.71
C ALA A 153 -13.28 -14.62 2.21
N LYS A 154 -14.09 -14.97 1.22
CA LYS A 154 -14.09 -16.30 0.59
C LYS A 154 -12.82 -16.59 -0.21
N MET A 155 -12.17 -15.58 -0.78
CA MET A 155 -10.85 -15.75 -1.38
C MET A 155 -9.78 -16.05 -0.34
N VAL A 156 -9.78 -15.32 0.78
CA VAL A 156 -8.82 -15.52 1.87
C VAL A 156 -9.04 -16.86 2.59
N PHE A 157 -10.30 -17.24 2.82
CA PHE A 157 -10.70 -18.45 3.53
C PHE A 157 -11.61 -19.35 2.67
N PRO A 158 -11.06 -20.02 1.63
CA PRO A 158 -11.87 -20.75 0.64
C PRO A 158 -12.60 -21.96 1.22
N ASN A 159 -12.10 -22.52 2.33
CA ASN A 159 -12.67 -23.72 2.98
C ASN A 159 -13.75 -23.40 4.04
N GLU A 160 -14.00 -22.13 4.36
CA GLU A 160 -14.96 -21.71 5.37
C GLU A 160 -16.34 -21.40 4.77
N SER A 161 -17.40 -21.33 5.59
CA SER A 161 -18.66 -20.72 5.16
C SER A 161 -18.47 -19.22 4.92
N ALA A 162 -19.34 -18.60 4.12
CA ALA A 162 -19.31 -17.15 3.85
C ALA A 162 -19.27 -16.32 5.14
N GLU A 163 -20.21 -16.58 6.05
CA GLU A 163 -20.30 -15.92 7.36
C GLU A 163 -19.01 -16.10 8.17
N ARG A 164 -18.49 -17.33 8.26
CA ARG A 164 -17.29 -17.61 9.04
C ARG A 164 -16.03 -17.02 8.42
N ALA A 165 -15.95 -16.97 7.10
CA ALA A 165 -14.87 -16.32 6.38
C ALA A 165 -14.84 -14.82 6.69
N VAL A 166 -16.01 -14.15 6.64
CA VAL A 166 -16.13 -12.72 6.96
C VAL A 166 -15.75 -12.43 8.41
N GLU A 167 -16.19 -13.26 9.36
CA GLU A 167 -15.77 -13.15 10.77
C GLU A 167 -14.25 -13.27 10.93
N LYS A 168 -13.64 -14.31 10.34
CA LYS A 168 -12.19 -14.51 10.40
C LYS A 168 -11.41 -13.36 9.78
N LEU A 169 -11.90 -12.80 8.68
CA LEU A 169 -11.24 -11.66 8.04
C LEU A 169 -11.40 -10.38 8.88
N TRP A 170 -12.54 -10.16 9.53
CA TRP A 170 -12.68 -9.09 10.52
C TRP A 170 -11.72 -9.25 11.70
N ASP A 171 -11.58 -10.45 12.25
CA ASP A 171 -10.63 -10.72 13.34
C ASP A 171 -9.20 -10.38 12.93
N ALA A 172 -8.79 -10.79 11.71
CA ALA A 172 -7.48 -10.48 11.15
C ALA A 172 -7.29 -8.97 10.92
N ILE A 173 -8.31 -8.28 10.39
CA ILE A 173 -8.29 -6.81 10.22
C ILE A 173 -8.14 -6.13 11.58
N PHE A 174 -8.96 -6.49 12.58
CA PHE A 174 -8.90 -5.88 13.91
C PHE A 174 -7.55 -6.03 14.60
N ALA A 175 -6.92 -7.21 14.48
CA ALA A 175 -5.57 -7.44 14.98
C ALA A 175 -4.53 -6.57 14.25
N ALA A 176 -4.59 -6.52 12.92
CA ALA A 176 -3.67 -5.71 12.11
C ALA A 176 -3.75 -4.21 12.45
N ILE A 177 -4.94 -3.71 12.73
CA ILE A 177 -5.17 -2.31 13.11
C ILE A 177 -5.12 -2.06 14.63
N ARG A 178 -4.67 -3.03 15.44
CA ARG A 178 -4.49 -2.88 16.90
C ARG A 178 -5.77 -2.47 17.66
N VAL A 179 -6.94 -2.82 17.14
CA VAL A 179 -8.25 -2.45 17.74
C VAL A 179 -8.63 -3.35 18.92
N ASP A 180 -8.01 -4.52 19.00
CA ASP A 180 -8.06 -5.46 20.12
C ASP A 180 -7.36 -4.94 21.39
N THR A 181 -6.59 -3.85 21.29
CA THR A 181 -5.99 -3.17 22.45
C THR A 181 -7.01 -2.38 23.28
N GLU A 182 -6.67 -2.05 24.53
CA GLU A 182 -7.53 -1.25 25.41
C GLU A 182 -7.76 0.16 24.86
N ASN A 183 -6.70 0.79 24.33
CA ASN A 183 -6.74 2.13 23.74
C ASN A 183 -6.04 2.15 22.37
N PRO A 184 -6.77 1.84 21.27
CA PRO A 184 -6.18 1.76 19.94
C PRO A 184 -5.57 3.08 19.45
N VAL A 185 -6.14 4.23 19.84
CA VAL A 185 -5.60 5.54 19.46
C VAL A 185 -4.20 5.75 20.03
N GLU A 186 -4.00 5.41 21.30
CA GLU A 186 -2.69 5.51 21.94
C GLU A 186 -1.72 4.48 21.38
N ALA A 187 -2.17 3.24 21.14
CA ALA A 187 -1.36 2.19 20.53
C ALA A 187 -0.84 2.62 19.15
N TRP A 188 -1.67 3.29 18.35
CA TRP A 188 -1.26 3.82 17.05
C TRP A 188 -0.29 4.99 17.13
N LYS A 189 -0.47 5.90 18.09
CA LYS A 189 0.51 6.99 18.31
C LYS A 189 1.89 6.44 18.69
N GLN A 190 1.92 5.41 19.53
CA GLN A 190 3.18 4.75 19.90
C GLN A 190 3.79 4.00 18.71
N HIS A 191 2.96 3.31 17.93
CA HIS A 191 3.39 2.62 16.72
C HIS A 191 3.98 3.59 15.68
N ASP A 192 3.29 4.70 15.43
CA ASP A 192 3.74 5.77 14.53
C ASP A 192 5.07 6.38 15.02
N ALA A 193 5.20 6.67 16.31
CA ALA A 193 6.45 7.17 16.90
C ALA A 193 7.60 6.16 16.75
N ASN A 194 7.34 4.86 16.94
CA ASN A 194 8.35 3.81 16.77
C ASN A 194 8.81 3.73 15.31
N LEU A 195 7.91 3.79 14.33
CA LEU A 195 8.27 3.78 12.91
C LEU A 195 9.06 5.05 12.53
N HIS A 196 8.67 6.22 13.05
CA HIS A 196 9.43 7.46 12.87
C HIS A 196 10.83 7.40 13.49
N GLU A 197 11.03 6.73 14.63
CA GLU A 197 12.37 6.50 15.20
C GLU A 197 13.24 5.70 14.22
N LYS A 198 12.68 4.68 13.56
CA LYS A 198 13.41 3.89 12.56
C LYS A 198 13.69 4.71 11.29
N VAL A 199 12.74 5.52 10.83
CA VAL A 199 12.93 6.49 9.75
C VAL A 199 14.08 7.45 10.05
N ASP A 200 14.07 8.07 11.24
CA ASP A 200 15.09 9.02 11.68
C ASP A 200 16.46 8.35 11.80
N TYR A 201 16.52 7.13 12.33
CA TYR A 201 17.74 6.34 12.39
C TYR A 201 18.31 6.11 10.98
N LEU A 202 17.51 5.57 10.06
CA LEU A 202 17.95 5.23 8.70
C LEU A 202 18.36 6.47 7.90
N ASN A 203 17.59 7.56 8.01
CA ASN A 203 17.93 8.85 7.41
C ASN A 203 19.19 9.47 8.01
N GLY A 204 19.44 9.27 9.31
CA GLY A 204 20.67 9.70 9.98
C GLY A 204 21.90 8.89 9.55
N LYS A 205 21.71 7.60 9.22
CA LYS A 205 22.80 6.71 8.78
C LYS A 205 23.25 6.94 7.35
N ARG A 206 22.34 7.37 6.46
CA ARG A 206 22.61 7.63 5.03
C ARG A 206 23.35 6.46 4.38
N TYR A 207 22.81 5.25 4.53
CA TYR A 207 23.44 4.06 3.97
C TYR A 207 23.58 4.19 2.45
N LYS A 208 24.75 3.81 1.92
CA LYS A 208 25.00 3.77 0.48
C LYS A 208 24.31 2.58 -0.16
N LYS A 209 24.25 1.45 0.57
CA LYS A 209 23.59 0.23 0.11
C LYS A 209 23.11 -0.63 1.26
N LEU A 210 22.17 -1.52 0.95
CA LEU A 210 21.66 -2.55 1.82
C LEU A 210 22.08 -3.91 1.26
N HIS A 211 22.47 -4.85 2.14
CA HIS A 211 22.78 -6.23 1.76
C HIS A 211 21.83 -7.18 2.49
N TYR A 212 20.99 -7.87 1.73
CA TYR A 212 19.98 -8.82 2.19
C TYR A 212 20.54 -10.24 2.11
N THR A 213 20.42 -11.00 3.19
CA THR A 213 20.83 -12.41 3.26
C THR A 213 19.71 -13.25 3.87
N ALA A 214 19.28 -14.29 3.17
CA ALA A 214 18.33 -15.30 3.66
C ALA A 214 18.45 -16.58 2.81
N PRO A 215 17.81 -17.70 3.18
CA PRO A 215 17.69 -18.85 2.26
C PRO A 215 17.09 -18.43 0.92
N GLY A 216 17.83 -18.63 -0.17
CA GLY A 216 17.40 -18.21 -1.52
C GLY A 216 17.59 -16.72 -1.84
N THR A 217 18.24 -15.95 -0.95
CA THR A 217 18.48 -14.50 -1.13
C THR A 217 19.90 -14.11 -0.76
N ASP A 218 20.59 -13.49 -1.72
CA ASP A 218 21.84 -12.75 -1.55
C ASP A 218 21.75 -11.56 -2.50
N LEU A 219 21.27 -10.42 -1.99
CA LEU A 219 20.90 -9.26 -2.80
C LEU A 219 21.52 -7.99 -2.23
N THR A 220 22.26 -7.26 -3.04
CA THR A 220 22.76 -5.92 -2.71
C THR A 220 21.96 -4.87 -3.46
N ILE A 221 21.48 -3.86 -2.74
CA ILE A 221 20.71 -2.74 -3.28
C ILE A 221 21.38 -1.44 -2.87
N GLU A 222 21.94 -0.69 -3.83
CA GLU A 222 22.38 0.68 -3.58
C GLU A 222 21.19 1.64 -3.46
N LEU A 223 21.37 2.70 -2.69
CA LEU A 223 20.39 3.78 -2.50
C LEU A 223 20.90 5.07 -3.16
N PRO A 224 20.02 5.92 -3.74
CA PRO A 224 20.40 7.24 -4.23
C PRO A 224 21.05 8.08 -3.12
N GLU A 225 22.00 8.96 -3.45
CA GLU A 225 22.70 9.80 -2.45
C GLU A 225 21.73 10.63 -1.58
N LYS A 226 20.64 11.09 -2.21
CA LYS A 226 19.62 11.94 -1.59
C LYS A 226 18.36 11.17 -1.17
N HIS A 227 18.46 9.84 -1.04
CA HIS A 227 17.31 9.04 -0.60
C HIS A 227 16.80 9.52 0.76
N LEU A 228 15.50 9.39 0.94
CA LEU A 228 14.79 9.61 2.18
C LEU A 228 14.01 8.35 2.49
N TRP A 229 14.19 7.84 3.70
CA TRP A 229 13.28 6.88 4.30
C TRP A 229 12.02 7.61 4.74
N VAL A 230 10.89 6.95 4.52
CA VAL A 230 9.54 7.39 4.84
C VAL A 230 8.86 6.24 5.59
N GLY A 231 7.96 6.55 6.51
CA GLY A 231 7.22 5.53 7.23
C GLY A 231 6.07 6.15 8.01
N ALA A 232 5.03 5.34 8.23
CA ALA A 232 3.87 5.65 9.05
C ALA A 232 3.10 6.92 8.65
N GLY A 233 2.89 7.84 9.60
CA GLY A 233 2.12 9.06 9.42
C GLY A 233 2.75 10.06 8.46
N SER A 234 1.90 10.91 7.87
CA SER A 234 2.32 12.08 7.10
C SER A 234 1.66 13.34 7.66
N VAL A 235 2.14 14.50 7.21
CA VAL A 235 1.63 15.81 7.59
C VAL A 235 1.11 16.51 6.35
N ASN A 236 -0.16 16.92 6.38
CA ASN A 236 -0.74 17.61 5.23
C ASN A 236 -0.27 19.07 5.10
N GLU A 237 -0.59 19.73 3.98
CA GLU A 237 -0.23 21.16 3.73
C GLU A 237 -0.69 22.14 4.84
N GLN A 238 -1.70 21.77 5.62
CA GLN A 238 -2.21 22.60 6.74
C GLN A 238 -1.51 22.28 8.07
N GLY A 239 -0.56 21.36 8.11
CA GLY A 239 0.19 20.99 9.30
C GLY A 239 -0.51 19.94 10.17
N HIS A 240 -1.52 19.23 9.66
CA HIS A 240 -2.19 18.18 10.43
C HIS A 240 -1.60 16.80 10.08
N GLU A 241 -1.23 16.06 11.12
CA GLU A 241 -0.82 14.65 11.02
C GLU A 241 -1.99 13.76 10.60
N PHE A 242 -1.71 12.72 9.81
CA PHE A 242 -2.68 11.70 9.40
C PHE A 242 -1.96 10.39 9.06
N MET A 243 -2.66 9.26 9.09
CA MET A 243 -2.16 7.97 8.61
C MET A 243 -2.71 7.69 7.22
N ALA A 244 -1.81 7.59 6.23
CA ALA A 244 -2.16 7.24 4.87
C ALA A 244 -2.74 5.82 4.76
N ASN A 245 -2.11 4.86 5.44
CA ASN A 245 -2.44 3.44 5.38
C ASN A 245 -2.77 2.93 6.79
N MET A 246 -3.90 2.23 6.94
CA MET A 246 -4.22 1.47 8.15
C MET A 246 -4.71 0.07 7.78
N PRO A 247 -3.92 -0.99 8.03
CA PRO A 247 -2.68 -0.99 8.81
C PRO A 247 -1.46 -0.44 8.06
N THR A 248 -0.36 -0.22 8.78
CA THR A 248 0.98 0.02 8.22
C THR A 248 2.04 -0.49 9.19
N GLU A 249 3.10 -1.11 8.69
CA GLU A 249 4.22 -1.69 9.46
C GLU A 249 5.58 -1.34 8.84
N GLU A 250 5.58 -0.59 7.74
CA GLU A 250 6.76 -0.41 6.90
C GLU A 250 7.50 0.91 7.14
N VAL A 251 8.80 0.84 6.89
CA VAL A 251 9.65 1.99 6.61
C VAL A 251 10.30 1.73 5.26
N PHE A 252 10.12 2.64 4.31
CA PHE A 252 10.46 2.40 2.91
C PHE A 252 11.24 3.56 2.29
N THR A 253 11.95 3.25 1.21
CA THR A 253 12.69 4.22 0.39
C THR A 253 12.82 3.71 -1.04
N VAL A 254 13.59 4.40 -1.87
CA VAL A 254 13.82 4.06 -3.27
C VAL A 254 15.22 3.46 -3.48
N PRO A 255 15.36 2.41 -4.31
CA PRO A 255 16.65 1.90 -4.73
C PRO A 255 17.25 2.77 -5.83
N LEU A 256 18.57 2.73 -5.97
CA LEU A 256 19.25 3.24 -7.14
C LEU A 256 18.94 2.30 -8.30
N LYS A 257 18.28 2.79 -9.35
CA LYS A 257 17.82 2.00 -10.50
C LYS A 257 18.87 1.02 -11.02
N THR A 258 20.12 1.47 -11.15
CA THR A 258 21.25 0.69 -11.72
C THR A 258 22.09 -0.03 -10.66
N GLY A 259 21.70 0.03 -9.39
CA GLY A 259 22.50 -0.37 -8.24
C GLY A 259 22.04 -1.66 -7.56
N VAL A 260 21.29 -2.52 -8.24
CA VAL A 260 20.77 -3.79 -7.70
C VAL A 260 21.53 -4.97 -8.28
N ASN A 261 22.10 -5.84 -7.44
CA ASN A 261 22.88 -6.99 -7.88
C ASN A 261 22.66 -8.19 -6.95
N GLY A 262 22.55 -9.39 -7.52
CA GLY A 262 22.36 -10.63 -6.78
C GLY A 262 21.04 -11.30 -7.09
N PHE A 263 20.50 -12.08 -6.16
CA PHE A 263 19.23 -12.80 -6.34
C PHE A 263 18.39 -12.77 -5.07
N VAL A 264 17.07 -12.85 -5.23
CA VAL A 264 16.11 -12.82 -4.12
C VAL A 264 14.95 -13.77 -4.38
N SER A 265 14.60 -14.56 -3.37
CA SER A 265 13.43 -15.42 -3.38
C SER A 265 12.25 -14.75 -2.68
N SER A 266 11.05 -14.93 -3.23
CA SER A 266 9.82 -14.51 -2.57
C SER A 266 9.54 -15.40 -1.35
N THR A 267 8.97 -14.78 -0.32
CA THR A 267 8.54 -15.47 0.90
C THR A 267 7.03 -15.51 1.06
N LYS A 268 6.31 -14.80 0.20
CA LYS A 268 4.85 -14.87 0.07
C LYS A 268 4.43 -14.92 -1.40
N PRO A 269 3.24 -15.50 -1.69
CA PRO A 269 2.66 -15.43 -3.01
C PRO A 269 2.38 -13.98 -3.42
N LEU A 270 2.51 -13.69 -4.71
CA LEU A 270 2.14 -12.44 -5.35
C LEU A 270 0.81 -12.61 -6.08
N SER A 271 -0.17 -11.77 -5.75
CA SER A 271 -1.39 -11.64 -6.56
C SER A 271 -1.19 -10.56 -7.62
N TYR A 272 -1.11 -10.96 -8.90
CA TYR A 272 -0.92 -10.02 -10.00
C TYR A 272 -1.84 -10.37 -11.17
N GLY A 273 -2.58 -9.37 -11.67
CA GLY A 273 -3.50 -9.53 -12.80
C GLY A 273 -4.58 -10.61 -12.58
N GLY A 274 -4.97 -10.86 -11.33
CA GLY A 274 -5.93 -11.93 -10.97
C GLY A 274 -5.37 -13.35 -11.00
N ASN A 275 -4.04 -13.50 -11.13
CA ASN A 275 -3.33 -14.77 -11.03
C ASN A 275 -2.43 -14.78 -9.79
N ILE A 276 -2.04 -15.98 -9.36
CA ILE A 276 -1.07 -16.17 -8.29
C ILE A 276 0.27 -16.55 -8.91
N ILE A 277 1.31 -15.86 -8.45
CA ILE A 277 2.71 -16.17 -8.71
C ILE A 277 3.30 -16.57 -7.37
N ASP A 278 3.86 -17.77 -7.27
CA ASP A 278 4.31 -18.30 -5.98
C ASP A 278 5.63 -19.05 -6.12
N ARG A 279 6.39 -19.07 -5.02
CA ARG A 279 7.72 -19.67 -4.90
C ARG A 279 8.61 -19.29 -6.09
N PHE A 280 8.92 -18.00 -6.15
CA PHE A 280 9.67 -17.42 -7.26
C PHE A 280 10.98 -16.80 -6.81
N GLN A 281 11.92 -16.69 -7.75
CA GLN A 281 13.21 -16.06 -7.56
C GLN A 281 13.47 -15.09 -8.71
N ILE A 282 14.09 -13.96 -8.38
CA ILE A 282 14.47 -12.91 -9.32
C ILE A 282 15.97 -12.65 -9.20
N THR A 283 16.67 -12.63 -10.33
CA THR A 283 18.11 -12.34 -10.42
C THR A 283 18.33 -10.97 -11.05
N PHE A 284 19.23 -10.19 -10.47
CA PHE A 284 19.57 -8.83 -10.88
C PHE A 284 21.04 -8.69 -11.23
N GLU A 285 21.32 -7.93 -12.30
CA GLU A 285 22.66 -7.51 -12.69
C GLU A 285 22.62 -6.04 -13.13
N ASN A 286 23.46 -5.19 -12.53
CA ASN A 286 23.54 -3.74 -12.80
C ASN A 286 22.16 -3.05 -12.72
N GLY A 287 21.34 -3.42 -11.74
CA GLY A 287 19.98 -2.92 -11.55
C GLY A 287 18.90 -3.71 -12.26
N ARG A 288 19.24 -4.40 -13.34
CA ARG A 288 18.26 -4.99 -14.25
C ARG A 288 17.94 -6.43 -13.85
N ILE A 289 16.66 -6.79 -13.86
CA ILE A 289 16.19 -8.17 -13.80
C ILE A 289 16.68 -8.91 -15.05
N THR A 290 17.57 -9.88 -14.87
CA THR A 290 18.12 -10.72 -15.94
C THR A 290 17.44 -12.08 -16.03
N GLU A 291 16.87 -12.55 -14.93
CA GLU A 291 16.19 -13.84 -14.85
C GLU A 291 15.06 -13.81 -13.82
N VAL A 292 13.97 -14.51 -14.15
CA VAL A 292 12.87 -14.83 -13.22
C VAL A 292 12.54 -16.30 -13.36
N GLN A 293 12.29 -16.95 -12.23
CA GLN A 293 11.81 -18.34 -12.16
C GLN A 293 10.68 -18.43 -11.15
N ALA A 294 9.64 -19.23 -11.39
CA ALA A 294 8.57 -19.46 -10.43
C ALA A 294 8.01 -20.87 -10.54
N GLU A 295 7.69 -21.50 -9.41
CA GLU A 295 6.98 -22.78 -9.45
C GLU A 295 5.54 -22.64 -9.93
N GLU A 296 4.89 -21.51 -9.61
CA GLU A 296 3.56 -21.16 -10.06
C GLU A 296 3.57 -19.76 -10.67
N GLY A 297 2.91 -19.59 -11.84
CA GLY A 297 2.73 -18.28 -12.45
C GLY A 297 3.97 -17.69 -13.15
N GLU A 298 5.00 -18.49 -13.47
CA GLU A 298 6.26 -17.99 -14.07
C GLU A 298 6.04 -17.15 -15.35
N GLU A 299 5.16 -17.60 -16.25
CA GLU A 299 4.87 -16.86 -17.48
C GLU A 299 4.21 -15.50 -17.20
N ILE A 300 3.43 -15.39 -16.12
CA ILE A 300 2.83 -14.13 -15.69
C ILE A 300 3.89 -13.20 -15.11
N LEU A 301 4.84 -13.74 -14.33
CA LEU A 301 5.97 -12.97 -13.81
C LEU A 301 6.86 -12.45 -14.95
N LYS A 302 7.13 -13.26 -15.97
CA LYS A 302 7.84 -12.82 -17.19
C LYS A 302 7.11 -11.69 -17.90
N GLN A 303 5.78 -11.77 -18.01
CA GLN A 303 4.96 -10.72 -18.62
C GLN A 303 5.00 -9.42 -17.81
N LEU A 304 4.92 -9.51 -16.47
CA LEU A 304 5.08 -8.35 -15.58
C LEU A 304 6.41 -7.64 -15.85
N VAL A 305 7.52 -8.38 -15.83
CA VAL A 305 8.86 -7.83 -16.06
C VAL A 305 9.03 -7.26 -17.47
N ALA A 306 8.29 -7.77 -18.45
CA ALA A 306 8.31 -7.31 -19.84
C ALA A 306 7.30 -6.19 -20.18
N THR A 307 6.67 -5.57 -19.17
CA THR A 307 5.64 -4.53 -19.39
C THR A 307 6.20 -3.28 -20.07
N ASP A 308 7.32 -2.76 -19.59
CA ASP A 308 8.07 -1.64 -20.17
C ASP A 308 9.54 -1.67 -19.76
N GLU A 309 10.34 -0.68 -20.17
CA GLU A 309 11.76 -0.65 -19.78
C GLU A 309 11.94 -0.50 -18.26
N GLY A 310 11.03 0.20 -17.58
CA GLY A 310 11.08 0.38 -16.14
C GLY A 310 10.73 -0.87 -15.34
N SER A 311 9.89 -1.77 -15.87
CA SER A 311 9.52 -3.04 -15.19
C SER A 311 10.66 -4.07 -15.11
N HIS A 312 11.84 -3.74 -15.65
CA HIS A 312 13.07 -4.50 -15.43
C HIS A 312 13.86 -4.05 -14.20
N TYR A 313 13.43 -3.02 -13.48
CA TYR A 313 14.16 -2.46 -12.35
C TYR A 313 13.23 -2.27 -11.15
N LEU A 314 13.84 -2.10 -9.97
CA LEU A 314 13.09 -1.84 -8.75
C LEU A 314 12.76 -0.34 -8.61
N GLY A 315 11.60 -0.07 -8.00
CA GLY A 315 11.12 1.27 -7.65
C GLY A 315 11.12 1.53 -6.15
N GLU A 316 11.13 0.48 -5.33
CA GLU A 316 10.99 0.59 -3.88
C GLU A 316 11.73 -0.52 -3.14
N VAL A 317 12.12 -0.17 -1.92
CA VAL A 317 12.64 -1.05 -0.90
C VAL A 317 11.95 -0.73 0.42
N ALA A 318 11.26 -1.71 1.00
CA ALA A 318 10.55 -1.54 2.27
C ALA A 318 11.01 -2.53 3.33
N LEU A 319 11.18 -2.02 4.54
CA LEU A 319 11.56 -2.76 5.74
C LEU A 319 10.34 -2.91 6.65
N VAL A 320 9.93 -4.15 6.88
CA VAL A 320 8.83 -4.56 7.75
C VAL A 320 9.32 -5.69 8.64
N PRO A 321 9.30 -5.53 9.97
CA PRO A 321 9.65 -6.59 10.90
C PRO A 321 8.79 -7.84 10.69
N PHE A 322 9.43 -9.00 10.73
CA PHE A 322 8.75 -10.29 10.69
C PHE A 322 7.81 -10.47 11.88
N ASN A 323 8.11 -9.86 13.03
CA ASN A 323 7.26 -9.92 14.23
C ASN A 323 6.17 -8.83 14.24
N SER A 324 5.47 -8.63 13.11
CA SER A 324 4.29 -7.76 13.04
C SER A 324 2.97 -8.55 13.18
N PRO A 325 1.86 -7.94 13.65
CA PRO A 325 0.56 -8.62 13.75
C PRO A 325 0.12 -9.23 12.40
N ILE A 326 0.40 -8.54 11.30
CA ILE A 326 0.03 -8.97 9.96
C ILE A 326 0.89 -10.15 9.52
N SER A 327 2.20 -10.08 9.73
CA SER A 327 3.11 -11.16 9.37
C SER A 327 2.79 -12.44 10.15
N GLN A 328 2.60 -12.31 11.47
CA GLN A 328 2.29 -13.42 12.37
C GLN A 328 0.92 -14.06 12.11
N SER A 329 -0.01 -13.34 11.48
CA SER A 329 -1.29 -13.91 11.08
C SER A 329 -1.14 -15.08 10.09
N ASN A 330 -0.04 -15.09 9.31
CA ASN A 330 0.22 -16.06 8.24
C ASN A 330 -0.96 -16.19 7.26
N ILE A 331 -1.65 -15.09 7.01
CA ILE A 331 -2.75 -14.97 6.05
C ILE A 331 -2.21 -14.31 4.78
N LEU A 332 -2.58 -14.84 3.61
CA LEU A 332 -2.48 -14.14 2.33
C LEU A 332 -3.79 -13.40 2.11
N PHE A 333 -3.76 -12.07 2.16
CA PHE A 333 -4.96 -11.25 2.11
C PHE A 333 -5.44 -11.03 0.67
N PHE A 334 -4.60 -11.24 -0.35
CA PHE A 334 -4.92 -10.86 -1.74
C PHE A 334 -5.26 -9.37 -1.83
N ASN A 335 -4.59 -8.56 -1.00
CA ASN A 335 -4.84 -7.14 -0.87
C ASN A 335 -3.52 -6.44 -0.53
N THR A 336 -3.09 -5.55 -1.42
CA THR A 336 -1.81 -4.84 -1.33
C THR A 336 -1.57 -4.21 0.05
N LEU A 337 -2.56 -3.48 0.60
CA LEU A 337 -2.44 -2.81 1.91
C LEU A 337 -2.02 -3.77 3.04
N PHE A 338 -2.50 -5.02 3.03
CA PHE A 338 -2.12 -6.00 4.04
C PHE A 338 -0.86 -6.75 3.67
N ASP A 339 -0.78 -7.24 2.43
CA ASP A 339 0.29 -8.13 2.01
C ASP A 339 1.66 -7.41 2.00
N GLU A 340 1.72 -6.12 1.62
CA GLU A 340 2.92 -5.28 1.67
C GLU A 340 3.41 -5.05 3.11
N ASN A 341 2.47 -4.87 4.06
CA ASN A 341 2.76 -4.61 5.47
C ASN A 341 2.98 -5.91 6.28
N ALA A 342 3.04 -7.07 5.61
CA ALA A 342 3.26 -8.36 6.25
C ALA A 342 4.71 -8.84 6.19
N SER A 343 5.59 -8.17 5.45
CA SER A 343 6.95 -8.63 5.16
C SER A 343 7.77 -7.54 4.49
N ASN A 344 9.11 -7.55 4.67
CA ASN A 344 10.00 -6.79 3.78
C ASN A 344 9.58 -7.06 2.34
N HIS A 345 9.54 -6.02 1.52
CA HIS A 345 9.11 -6.12 0.14
C HIS A 345 9.93 -5.20 -0.76
N LEU A 346 9.88 -5.51 -2.05
CA LEU A 346 10.48 -4.73 -3.12
C LEU A 346 9.39 -4.48 -4.17
N ALA A 347 9.39 -3.31 -4.81
CA ALA A 347 8.48 -3.04 -5.92
C ALA A 347 9.20 -3.13 -7.26
N ILE A 348 8.65 -3.90 -8.21
CA ILE A 348 9.03 -3.82 -9.62
C ILE A 348 8.38 -2.58 -10.23
N GLY A 349 9.18 -1.72 -10.87
CA GLY A 349 8.70 -0.56 -11.61
C GLY A 349 8.94 0.79 -10.92
N SER A 350 7.93 1.66 -10.95
CA SER A 350 8.05 3.11 -10.70
C SER A 350 8.44 3.45 -9.27
N ALA A 351 9.31 4.44 -9.08
CA ALA A 351 9.75 4.90 -7.78
C ALA A 351 8.93 6.09 -7.24
N TYR A 352 8.84 6.21 -5.91
CA TYR A 352 8.19 7.34 -5.26
C TYR A 352 9.12 8.56 -5.18
N ALA A 353 8.76 9.63 -5.89
CA ALA A 353 9.56 10.87 -5.94
C ALA A 353 9.73 11.56 -4.57
N PHE A 354 8.85 11.30 -3.61
CA PHE A 354 8.95 11.88 -2.26
C PHE A 354 9.98 11.16 -1.37
N CYS A 355 10.46 9.98 -1.74
CA CYS A 355 11.58 9.28 -1.11
C CYS A 355 12.95 9.80 -1.60
N LEU A 356 12.97 10.95 -2.27
CA LEU A 356 14.17 11.65 -2.71
C LEU A 356 14.09 13.12 -2.26
N GLU A 357 15.16 13.62 -1.66
CA GLU A 357 15.21 15.02 -1.22
C GLU A 357 14.99 15.99 -2.40
N GLY A 358 13.91 16.77 -2.33
CA GLY A 358 13.48 17.68 -3.40
C GLY A 358 12.73 17.01 -4.55
N GLY A 359 12.56 15.68 -4.54
CA GLY A 359 12.00 14.92 -5.66
C GLY A 359 10.54 15.26 -6.00
N LYS A 360 9.72 15.70 -5.03
CA LYS A 360 8.36 16.23 -5.26
C LYS A 360 8.32 17.42 -6.25
N LYS A 361 9.44 18.14 -6.43
CA LYS A 361 9.57 19.32 -7.32
C LYS A 361 10.35 19.04 -8.61
N MET A 362 10.97 17.87 -8.72
CA MET A 362 11.80 17.49 -9.86
C MET A 362 10.96 16.99 -11.03
N SER A 363 11.41 17.27 -12.26
CA SER A 363 10.89 16.60 -13.46
C SER A 363 11.25 15.11 -13.47
N LYS A 364 10.65 14.33 -14.37
CA LYS A 364 10.96 12.90 -14.50
C LYS A 364 12.39 12.66 -14.97
N GLU A 365 12.92 13.54 -15.81
CA GLU A 365 14.31 13.52 -16.27
C GLU A 365 15.27 13.79 -15.11
N GLU A 366 15.00 14.81 -14.28
CA GLU A 366 15.80 15.12 -13.08
C GLU A 366 15.76 13.97 -12.06
N GLN A 367 14.59 13.34 -11.86
CA GLN A 367 14.47 12.15 -11.01
C GLN A 367 15.33 10.99 -11.53
N ALA A 368 15.32 10.75 -12.85
CA ALA A 368 16.12 9.70 -13.48
C ALA A 368 17.64 9.96 -13.37
N GLU A 369 18.09 11.23 -13.45
CA GLU A 369 19.48 11.61 -13.20
C GLU A 369 19.91 11.32 -11.75
N HIS A 370 18.98 11.38 -10.81
CA HIS A 370 19.17 10.94 -9.42
C HIS A 370 18.94 9.45 -9.21
N GLY A 371 18.73 8.69 -10.29
CA GLY A 371 18.68 7.23 -10.28
C GLY A 371 17.34 6.64 -9.85
N LEU A 372 16.26 7.42 -9.87
CA LEU A 372 14.91 6.87 -9.69
C LEU A 372 14.47 6.12 -10.94
N ASN A 373 13.71 5.05 -10.73
CA ASN A 373 13.07 4.33 -11.82
C ASN A 373 11.71 4.94 -12.19
N ASP A 374 11.35 4.86 -13.46
CA ASP A 374 10.05 5.28 -13.98
C ASP A 374 9.47 4.14 -14.83
N SER A 375 8.22 3.79 -14.54
CA SER A 375 7.50 2.69 -15.19
C SER A 375 5.99 2.98 -15.18
N LEU A 376 5.25 2.30 -16.05
CA LEU A 376 3.80 2.25 -16.06
C LEU A 376 3.25 1.43 -14.89
N THR A 377 4.09 0.63 -14.24
CA THR A 377 3.70 -0.29 -13.16
C THR A 377 4.47 0.00 -11.88
N HIS A 378 3.91 -0.46 -10.78
CA HIS A 378 4.53 -0.54 -9.47
C HIS A 378 3.90 -1.76 -8.80
N VAL A 379 4.68 -2.82 -8.60
CA VAL A 379 4.18 -4.12 -8.14
C VAL A 379 5.07 -4.67 -7.04
N ASP A 380 4.51 -4.70 -5.84
CA ASP A 380 5.16 -5.16 -4.63
C ASP A 380 5.23 -6.68 -4.57
N PHE A 381 6.38 -7.19 -4.16
CA PHE A 381 6.54 -8.59 -3.80
C PHE A 381 7.36 -8.76 -2.53
N MET A 382 6.96 -9.73 -1.72
CA MET A 382 7.46 -9.91 -0.36
C MET A 382 8.64 -10.88 -0.33
N ILE A 383 9.68 -10.48 0.41
CA ILE A 383 10.98 -11.19 0.51
C ILE A 383 11.39 -11.49 1.95
N GLY A 384 10.75 -10.86 2.95
CA GLY A 384 11.09 -10.95 4.36
C GLY A 384 10.72 -12.28 5.01
N SER A 385 11.53 -12.70 5.98
CA SER A 385 11.30 -13.90 6.77
C SER A 385 12.00 -13.80 8.14
N ALA A 386 11.70 -14.74 9.04
CA ALA A 386 12.42 -14.90 10.31
C ALA A 386 13.91 -15.25 10.15
N GLU A 387 14.36 -15.59 8.93
CA GLU A 387 15.74 -15.97 8.61
C GLU A 387 16.47 -14.87 7.83
N MET A 388 15.85 -13.70 7.68
CA MET A 388 16.43 -12.58 6.93
C MET A 388 17.32 -11.70 7.80
N ASP A 389 18.56 -11.54 7.36
CA ASP A 389 19.50 -10.54 7.87
C ASP A 389 19.66 -9.42 6.83
N ILE A 390 19.77 -8.18 7.32
CA ILE A 390 20.04 -7.01 6.47
C ILE A 390 21.16 -6.20 7.09
N ASP A 391 22.17 -5.88 6.30
CA ASP A 391 23.24 -4.96 6.65
C ASP A 391 23.09 -3.64 5.90
N GLY A 392 23.20 -2.54 6.63
CA GLY A 392 23.37 -1.20 6.07
C GLY A 392 24.85 -0.91 5.89
N ILE A 393 25.26 -0.60 4.66
CA ILE A 393 26.65 -0.35 4.31
C ILE A 393 26.82 1.12 3.94
N LYS A 394 27.75 1.79 4.61
CA LYS A 394 28.08 3.21 4.39
C LYS A 394 29.00 3.42 3.20
N GLU A 395 29.18 4.67 2.79
CA GLU A 395 30.07 5.06 1.69
C GLU A 395 31.53 4.59 1.89
N ASP A 396 32.00 4.53 3.14
CA ASP A 396 33.34 4.05 3.48
C ASP A 396 33.48 2.52 3.50
N GLY A 397 32.39 1.79 3.21
CA GLY A 397 32.32 0.34 3.24
C GLY A 397 32.05 -0.27 4.62
N THR A 398 31.87 0.53 5.67
CA THR A 398 31.48 0.03 6.98
C THR A 398 30.12 -0.64 6.91
N SER A 399 30.04 -1.91 7.33
CA SER A 399 28.79 -2.68 7.46
C SER A 399 28.25 -2.60 8.88
N GLU A 400 26.96 -2.31 9.03
CA GLU A 400 26.25 -2.27 10.30
C GLU A 400 24.96 -3.10 10.22
N PRO A 401 24.60 -3.84 11.27
CA PRO A 401 23.37 -4.61 11.28
C PRO A 401 22.14 -3.68 11.27
N VAL A 402 21.23 -3.91 10.33
CA VAL A 402 19.92 -3.26 10.25
C VAL A 402 18.83 -4.22 10.70
N PHE A 403 18.79 -5.42 10.10
CA PHE A 403 17.94 -6.52 10.55
C PHE A 403 18.77 -7.74 10.96
N ARG A 404 18.30 -8.46 11.98
CA ARG A 404 18.76 -9.81 12.31
C ARG A 404 17.58 -10.72 12.61
N ASN A 405 17.57 -11.91 11.99
CA ASN A 405 16.46 -12.87 12.12
C ASN A 405 15.08 -12.25 11.87
N GLY A 406 14.99 -11.39 10.84
CA GLY A 406 13.76 -10.74 10.43
C GLY A 406 13.31 -9.55 11.28
N ASP A 407 14.11 -9.06 12.23
CA ASP A 407 13.72 -7.94 13.10
C ASP A 407 14.82 -6.87 13.22
N TRP A 408 14.46 -5.67 13.67
CA TRP A 408 15.39 -4.56 13.86
C TRP A 408 16.54 -4.95 14.80
N ALA A 409 17.77 -4.67 14.39
CA ALA A 409 18.96 -4.94 15.19
C ALA A 409 19.29 -3.87 16.24
N PHE A 410 18.46 -2.81 16.35
CA PHE A 410 18.69 -1.63 17.19
C PHE A 410 17.42 -1.09 17.85
#